data_AF-A0A9E5M7Q0-F1
#
_entry.id   AF-A0A9E5M7Q0-F1
#
_cell.length_a   1.000
_cell.length_b   1.000
_cell.length_c   1.000
_cell.angle_alpha   90.00
_cell.angle_beta   90.00
_cell.angle_gamma   90.00
#
_symmetry.space_group_name_H-M   'P 1'
#
loop_
_entity.id
_entity.type
_entity.pdbx_description
1 polymer ?
#
loop_
_entity_poly.entity_id
_entity_poly.type
_entity_poly.pdbx_seq_one_letter_code
_entity_poly.pdbx_strand_id
1 'polypeptide(L)'
;MTEENLQTSASAQLASVQARFGAALLDAALLVVTLVIGWIIWSLYTWQTGQSPAKRILKQAVVDAKTGERFTWAKMALREFAVKGLAGQLLSGATNGITFV
;
A
#
# COMPACT_ATOMS: atom_id res chain seq x y z
N MET A 1 38.02 35.60 20.14
CA MET A 1 37.99 34.53 19.12
C MET A 1 36.63 33.85 19.18
N THR A 2 35.62 34.33 18.45
CA THR A 2 34.39 33.55 18.09
C THR A 2 33.50 34.30 17.07
N GLU A 3 34.08 35.06 16.14
CA GLU A 3 33.33 35.70 15.03
C GLU A 3 33.16 34.74 13.82
N GLU A 4 33.71 33.52 13.91
CA GLU A 4 33.72 32.49 12.87
C GLU A 4 32.46 31.60 12.88
N ASN A 5 31.29 32.19 13.12
CA ASN A 5 30.01 31.47 12.97
C ASN A 5 29.00 32.23 12.09
N LEU A 6 29.33 33.45 11.66
CA LEU A 6 28.44 34.29 10.85
C LEU A 6 28.59 34.09 9.33
N GLN A 7 29.52 33.24 8.86
CA GLN A 7 29.86 33.14 7.43
C GLN A 7 29.51 31.82 6.72
N THR A 8 28.92 30.82 7.38
CA THR A 8 28.54 29.55 6.69
C THR A 8 27.05 29.49 6.34
N SER A 9 26.42 30.63 6.10
CA SER A 9 25.19 30.68 5.29
C SER A 9 25.56 30.91 3.82
N ALA A 10 26.47 30.07 3.30
CA ALA A 10 26.81 30.03 1.89
C ALA A 10 25.53 29.73 1.08
N SER A 11 24.93 30.78 0.53
CA SER A 11 24.08 30.77 -0.66
C SER A 11 23.10 29.58 -0.75
N ALA A 12 22.10 29.53 0.13
CA ALA A 12 20.93 28.69 -0.12
C ALA A 12 20.19 29.24 -1.36
N GLN A 13 20.54 28.75 -2.54
CA GLN A 13 19.92 29.16 -3.80
C GLN A 13 18.43 28.79 -3.77
N LEU A 14 17.55 29.78 -3.97
CA LEU A 14 16.12 29.53 -4.03
C LEU A 14 15.82 28.56 -5.19
N ALA A 15 15.14 27.46 -4.87
CA ALA A 15 14.70 26.48 -5.84
C ALA A 15 13.77 27.14 -6.88
N SER A 16 14.02 26.88 -8.17
CA SER A 16 13.18 27.38 -9.26
C SER A 16 11.76 26.82 -9.14
N VAL A 17 10.78 27.53 -9.72
CA VAL A 17 9.36 27.10 -9.71
C VAL A 17 9.20 25.67 -10.24
N GLN A 18 9.97 25.30 -11.27
CA GLN A 18 9.99 23.95 -11.85
C GLN A 18 10.54 22.90 -10.88
N ALA A 19 11.58 23.22 -10.11
CA ALA A 19 12.11 22.31 -9.09
C ALA A 19 11.09 22.06 -7.97
N ARG A 20 10.32 23.08 -7.58
CA ARG A 20 9.24 22.95 -6.58
C ARG A 20 8.08 22.09 -7.11
N PHE A 21 7.73 22.24 -8.38
CA PHE A 21 6.73 21.39 -9.03
C PHE A 21 7.19 19.93 -9.12
N GLY A 22 8.44 19.70 -9.50
CA GLY A 22 9.03 18.35 -9.53
C GLY A 22 9.04 17.69 -8.15
N ALA A 23 9.36 18.45 -7.10
CA ALA A 23 9.28 17.96 -5.72
C ALA A 23 7.85 17.57 -5.33
N ALA A 24 6.85 18.41 -5.63
CA ALA A 24 5.46 18.09 -5.33
C ALA A 24 4.95 16.84 -6.07
N LEU A 25 5.35 16.64 -7.33
CA LEU A 25 5.01 15.43 -8.08
C LEU A 25 5.67 14.18 -7.50
N LEU A 26 6.95 14.30 -7.10
CA LEU A 26 7.68 13.21 -6.48
C LEU A 26 7.09 12.83 -5.12
N ASP A 27 6.71 13.82 -4.30
CA ASP A 27 6.05 13.59 -3.02
C ASP A 27 4.71 12.85 -3.21
N ALA A 28 3.91 13.24 -4.21
CA ALA A 28 2.67 12.55 -4.54
C ALA A 28 2.92 11.10 -4.99
N ALA A 29 3.94 10.86 -5.82
CA ALA A 29 4.30 9.51 -6.27
C ALA A 29 4.77 8.64 -5.09
N LEU A 30 5.61 9.19 -4.21
CA LEU A 30 6.09 8.50 -3.02
C LEU A 30 4.93 8.16 -2.08
N LEU A 31 3.98 9.06 -1.87
CA LEU A 31 2.79 8.80 -1.07
C LEU A 31 2.02 7.58 -1.58
N VAL A 32 1.78 7.51 -2.89
CA VAL A 32 1.07 6.38 -3.51
C VAL A 32 1.87 5.08 -3.32
N VAL A 33 3.18 5.10 -3.60
CA VAL A 33 4.04 3.91 -3.47
C VAL A 33 4.08 3.41 -2.02
N THR A 34 4.23 4.32 -1.05
CA THR A 34 4.25 3.96 0.38
C THR A 34 2.92 3.34 0.82
N LEU A 35 1.78 3.88 0.38
CA LEU A 35 0.47 3.31 0.67
C LEU A 35 0.32 1.91 0.06
N VAL A 36 0.77 1.70 -1.18
CA VAL A 36 0.73 0.38 -1.83
C VAL A 36 1.58 -0.62 -1.07
N ILE A 37 2.80 -0.26 -0.67
CA ILE A 37 3.69 -1.15 0.08
C ILE A 37 3.07 -1.49 1.44
N GLY A 38 2.57 -0.49 2.18
CA GLY A 38 1.89 -0.72 3.46
C GLY A 38 0.70 -1.66 3.33
N TRP A 39 -0.09 -1.49 2.25
CA TRP A 39 -1.22 -2.37 1.95
C TRP A 39 -0.80 -3.82 1.65
N ILE A 40 0.29 -4.02 0.90
CA ILE A 40 0.82 -5.35 0.58
C ILE A 40 1.28 -6.05 1.85
N ILE A 41 2.09 -5.39 2.69
CA ILE A 41 2.60 -5.97 3.94
C ILE A 41 1.44 -6.34 4.86
N TRP A 42 0.46 -5.45 5.02
CA TRP A 42 -0.70 -5.75 5.85
C TRP A 42 -1.52 -6.91 5.28
N SER A 43 -1.70 -6.97 3.96
CA SER A 43 -2.38 -8.06 3.29
C SER A 43 -1.72 -9.41 3.59
N LEU A 44 -0.39 -9.51 3.41
CA LEU A 44 0.39 -10.71 3.71
C LEU A 44 0.21 -11.19 5.15
N TYR A 45 0.16 -10.26 6.10
CA TYR A 45 -0.09 -10.57 7.50
C TYR A 45 -1.53 -11.09 7.73
N THR A 46 -2.54 -10.44 7.14
CA THR A 46 -3.95 -10.82 7.31
C THR A 46 -4.31 -12.16 6.66
N TRP A 47 -3.58 -12.59 5.63
CA TRP A 47 -3.80 -13.88 4.98
C TRP A 47 -3.59 -15.08 5.90
N GLN A 48 -2.77 -14.93 6.95
CA GLN A 48 -2.61 -15.96 7.99
C GLN A 48 -3.94 -16.30 8.69
N THR A 49 -4.87 -15.34 8.69
CA THR A 49 -6.19 -15.46 9.33
C THR A 49 -7.34 -15.54 8.34
N GLY A 50 -7.06 -15.76 7.04
CA GLY A 50 -8.09 -15.85 6.00
C GLY A 50 -8.76 -14.51 5.66
N GLN A 51 -8.07 -13.39 5.89
CA GLN A 51 -8.64 -12.04 5.81
C GLN A 51 -7.81 -11.14 4.90
N SER A 52 -8.44 -10.13 4.31
CA SER A 52 -7.76 -8.95 3.75
C SER A 52 -7.86 -7.78 4.74
N PRO A 53 -7.07 -6.71 4.61
CA PRO A 53 -7.13 -5.57 5.53
C PRO A 53 -8.55 -5.01 5.71
N ALA A 54 -9.27 -4.80 4.60
CA ALA A 54 -10.66 -4.35 4.62
C ALA A 54 -11.59 -5.33 5.36
N LYS A 55 -11.47 -6.63 5.09
CA LYS A 55 -12.26 -7.66 5.77
C LYS A 55 -11.95 -7.70 7.27
N ARG A 56 -10.70 -7.50 7.66
CA ARG A 56 -10.30 -7.44 9.08
C ARG A 56 -10.94 -6.25 9.80
N ILE A 57 -10.95 -5.07 9.18
CA ILE A 57 -11.63 -3.89 9.74
C ILE A 57 -13.14 -4.16 9.87
N LEU A 58 -13.74 -4.77 8.86
CA LEU A 58 -15.17 -5.12 8.84
C LEU A 58 -15.50 -6.37 9.67
N LYS A 59 -14.53 -6.98 10.36
CA LYS A 59 -14.68 -8.21 11.15
C LYS A 59 -15.25 -9.39 10.34
N GLN A 60 -14.93 -9.46 9.06
CA GLN A 60 -15.30 -10.53 8.13
C GLN A 60 -14.13 -11.51 7.97
N ALA A 61 -14.42 -12.81 7.89
CA ALA A 61 -13.43 -13.85 7.60
C ALA A 61 -13.91 -14.71 6.43
N VAL A 62 -12.99 -15.06 5.53
CA VAL A 62 -13.31 -15.99 4.44
C VAL A 62 -13.17 -17.42 4.96
N VAL A 63 -14.26 -18.17 4.86
CA VAL A 63 -14.35 -19.58 5.24
C VAL A 63 -14.69 -20.43 4.02
N ASP A 64 -14.24 -21.67 4.02
CA ASP A 64 -14.64 -22.66 3.04
C ASP A 64 -16.13 -22.98 3.24
N ALA A 65 -16.93 -22.89 2.18
CA ALA A 65 -18.38 -23.11 2.25
C ALA A 65 -18.76 -24.56 2.58
N LYS A 66 -17.86 -25.53 2.36
CA LYS A 66 -18.11 -26.96 2.59
C LYS A 66 -17.65 -27.41 3.97
N THR A 67 -16.51 -26.91 4.44
CA THR A 67 -15.92 -27.35 5.73
C THR A 67 -16.12 -26.34 6.85
N GLY A 68 -16.45 -25.08 6.55
CA GLY A 68 -16.53 -23.99 7.52
C GLY A 68 -15.17 -23.54 8.06
N GLU A 69 -14.07 -24.14 7.60
CA GLU A 69 -12.73 -23.80 8.05
C GLU A 69 -12.23 -22.53 7.38
N ARG A 70 -11.38 -21.78 8.09
CA ARG A 70 -10.74 -20.59 7.54
C ARG A 70 -9.73 -20.99 6.47
N PHE A 71 -9.67 -20.20 5.40
CA PHE A 71 -8.64 -20.40 4.38
C PHE A 71 -7.24 -20.25 4.98
N THR A 72 -6.37 -21.22 4.69
CA THR A 72 -4.94 -21.16 5.03
C THR A 72 -4.21 -20.13 4.17
N TRP A 73 -3.05 -19.67 4.63
CA TRP A 73 -2.25 -18.62 3.99
C TRP A 73 -2.01 -18.89 2.49
N ALA A 74 -1.65 -20.11 2.11
CA ALA A 74 -1.38 -20.48 0.72
C ALA A 74 -2.64 -20.42 -0.17
N LYS A 75 -3.80 -20.81 0.36
CA LYS A 75 -5.07 -20.72 -0.38
C LYS A 75 -5.51 -19.27 -0.56
N MET A 76 -5.30 -18.42 0.45
CA MET A 76 -5.53 -16.97 0.31
C MET A 76 -4.56 -16.31 -0.66
N ALA A 77 -3.27 -16.66 -0.61
CA ALA A 77 -2.27 -16.16 -1.55
C ALA A 77 -2.61 -16.57 -2.98
N LEU A 78 -3.00 -17.83 -3.22
CA LEU A 78 -3.43 -18.31 -4.53
C LEU A 78 -4.69 -17.58 -5.01
N ARG A 79 -5.68 -17.39 -4.13
CA ARG A 79 -6.90 -16.64 -4.46
C ARG A 79 -6.58 -15.19 -4.83
N GLU A 80 -5.81 -14.51 -4.00
CA GLU A 80 -5.46 -13.11 -4.22
C GLU A 80 -4.53 -12.95 -5.43
N PHE A 81 -3.61 -13.87 -5.68
CA PHE A 81 -2.75 -13.87 -6.85
C PHE A 81 -3.49 -14.24 -8.14
N ALA A 82 -4.42 -15.20 -8.12
CA ALA A 82 -5.24 -15.53 -9.27
C ALA A 82 -6.26 -14.41 -9.58
N VAL A 83 -6.90 -13.86 -8.55
CA VAL A 83 -7.92 -12.81 -8.71
C VAL A 83 -7.30 -11.45 -9.00
N LYS A 84 -6.18 -11.07 -8.35
CA LYS A 84 -5.53 -9.76 -8.57
C LYS A 84 -4.38 -9.81 -9.55
N GLY A 85 -3.65 -10.93 -9.66
CA GLY A 85 -2.56 -11.08 -10.62
C GLY A 85 -3.05 -11.27 -12.05
N LEU A 86 -4.19 -11.95 -12.27
CA LEU A 86 -4.78 -12.09 -13.60
C LEU A 86 -5.71 -10.91 -13.99
N ALA A 87 -6.37 -10.27 -13.02
CA ALA A 87 -7.39 -9.24 -13.30
C ALA A 87 -7.06 -7.82 -12.78
N GLY A 88 -5.90 -7.58 -12.18
CA GLY A 88 -5.72 -6.42 -11.30
C GLY A 88 -4.39 -5.69 -11.42
N GLN A 89 -4.01 -5.30 -12.64
CA GLN A 89 -3.20 -4.08 -12.74
C GLN A 89 -4.17 -2.91 -12.54
N LEU A 90 -4.04 -2.21 -11.40
CA LEU A 90 -4.66 -0.92 -11.05
C LEU A 90 -6.14 -0.84 -10.60
N LEU A 91 -7.07 -1.68 -11.07
CA LEU A 91 -8.52 -1.42 -10.82
C LEU A 91 -9.19 -2.26 -9.70
N SER A 92 -8.58 -3.35 -9.24
CA SER A 92 -9.21 -4.28 -8.28
C SER A 92 -8.95 -3.94 -6.79
N GLY A 93 -8.67 -2.68 -6.49
CA GLY A 93 -8.72 -2.16 -5.12
C GLY A 93 -10.16 -1.95 -4.65
N ALA A 94 -11.02 -1.45 -5.55
CA ALA A 94 -12.40 -1.07 -5.25
C ALA A 94 -13.41 -2.23 -5.32
N THR A 95 -13.10 -3.32 -6.02
CA THR A 95 -14.07 -4.39 -6.34
C THR A 95 -14.15 -5.50 -5.27
N ASN A 96 -13.49 -5.35 -4.12
CA ASN A 96 -13.39 -6.37 -3.07
C ASN A 96 -14.71 -6.57 -2.26
N GLY A 97 -15.83 -6.69 -2.96
CA GLY A 97 -17.15 -7.05 -2.42
C GLY A 97 -18.18 -7.54 -3.44
N ILE A 98 -17.90 -7.53 -4.76
CA ILE A 98 -18.94 -7.74 -5.78
C ILE A 98 -18.91 -9.13 -6.43
N THR A 99 -17.79 -9.85 -6.41
CA THR A 99 -17.77 -11.21 -6.97
C THR A 99 -17.90 -12.25 -5.87
N PHE A 100 -19.13 -12.71 -5.69
CA PHE A 100 -19.44 -13.97 -5.01
C PHE A 100 -18.88 -15.13 -5.85
N VAL A 101 -17.62 -15.50 -5.63
CA VAL A 101 -17.03 -16.79 -6.03
C VAL A 101 -16.12 -17.27 -4.93
#